data_AF-A0AAV2TDG5-F1
#
_entry.id   AF-A0AAV2TDG5-F1
#
_cell.length_a   1.000
_cell.length_b   1.000
_cell.length_c   1.000
_cell.angle_alpha   90.00
_cell.angle_beta   90.00
_cell.angle_gamma   90.00
#
_symmetry.space_group_name_H-M   'P 1'
#
loop_
_entity.id
_entity.type
_entity.pdbx_description
1 polymer ?
#
loop_
_entity_poly.entity_id
_entity_poly.type
_entity_poly.pdbx_seq_one_letter_code
_entity_poly.pdbx_strand_id
1 'polypeptide(L)'
;MLEKQNRSSKELAHDIWLRGLRAGGGYCLFAWLGRIMLIDGFLPMGDPRVENWPLMESPVPTFLIVLTYLVVIVWWGQKYMEQRKKAFEVRRIMLVYNIGMVFFSGWLTYEFCANGWFGGGYTLGCQPVDRTKRPKAYRMASVCYLFFVSKLIELFDTACFVVRRKFEQVSFLHVFHHAIMPVSWWFGAKYVPG
;
A
#
# COMPACT_ATOMS: atom_id res chain seq x y z
N MET A 1 6.22 -20.83 -32.00
CA MET A 1 6.72 -19.76 -32.92
C MET A 1 6.59 -18.38 -32.29
N LEU A 2 5.46 -18.04 -31.65
CA LEU A 2 5.22 -16.78 -30.94
C LEU A 2 6.20 -16.48 -29.78
N GLU A 3 6.70 -17.51 -29.11
CA GLU A 3 7.61 -17.38 -27.97
C GLU A 3 9.04 -16.96 -28.35
N LYS A 4 9.51 -17.34 -29.55
CA LYS A 4 10.80 -16.87 -30.09
C LYS A 4 10.72 -15.41 -30.52
N GLN A 5 9.58 -14.98 -31.05
CA GLN A 5 9.37 -13.59 -31.48
C GLN A 5 9.26 -12.63 -30.28
N ASN A 6 8.64 -13.09 -29.19
CA ASN A 6 8.56 -12.33 -27.94
C ASN A 6 9.94 -12.23 -27.24
N ARG A 7 10.77 -13.28 -27.34
CA ARG A 7 12.15 -13.25 -26.84
C ARG A 7 13.03 -12.28 -27.62
N SER A 8 12.90 -12.26 -28.96
CA SER A 8 13.61 -11.32 -29.84
C SER A 8 13.20 -9.86 -29.61
N SER A 9 11.91 -9.58 -29.37
CA SER A 9 11.44 -8.23 -29.07
C SER A 9 11.95 -7.70 -27.71
N LYS A 10 12.15 -8.58 -26.73
CA LYS A 10 12.70 -8.21 -25.41
C LYS A 10 14.19 -7.87 -25.48
N GLU A 11 14.95 -8.58 -26.30
CA GLU A 11 16.38 -8.29 -26.50
C GLU A 11 16.59 -7.00 -27.30
N LEU A 12 15.76 -6.74 -28.31
CA LEU A 12 15.81 -5.48 -29.07
C LEU A 12 15.49 -4.27 -28.20
N ALA A 13 14.50 -4.39 -27.29
CA ALA A 13 14.16 -3.33 -26.33
C ALA A 13 15.31 -3.07 -25.34
N HIS A 14 16.01 -4.12 -24.91
CA HIS A 14 17.17 -4.02 -24.02
C HIS A 14 18.35 -3.28 -24.70
N ASP A 15 18.60 -3.56 -25.98
CA ASP A 15 19.68 -2.91 -26.73
C ASP A 15 19.42 -1.45 -27.07
N ILE A 16 18.15 -1.09 -27.38
CA ILE A 16 17.75 0.32 -27.58
C ILE A 16 17.91 1.11 -26.27
N TRP A 17 17.61 0.50 -25.12
CA TRP A 17 17.79 1.11 -23.80
C TRP A 17 19.26 1.32 -23.44
N LEU A 18 20.13 0.34 -23.74
CA LEU A 18 21.58 0.44 -23.54
C LEU A 18 22.21 1.56 -24.37
N ARG A 19 21.68 1.82 -25.57
CA ARG A 19 22.12 2.94 -26.43
C ARG A 19 21.67 4.30 -25.89
N GLY A 20 20.50 4.39 -25.25
CA GLY A 20 20.03 5.62 -24.57
C GLY A 20 20.84 6.00 -23.33
N LEU A 21 21.39 5.01 -22.61
CA LEU A 21 22.20 5.21 -21.39
C LEU A 21 23.54 5.93 -21.62
N ARG A 22 24.09 5.95 -22.84
CA ARG A 22 25.35 6.64 -23.13
C ARG A 22 25.20 8.16 -23.33
N ALA A 23 23.98 8.69 -23.37
CA ALA A 23 23.74 10.05 -23.88
C ALA A 23 23.32 11.12 -22.85
N GLY A 24 23.30 10.87 -21.53
CA GLY A 24 22.85 11.91 -20.60
C GLY A 24 23.25 11.73 -19.13
N GLY A 25 24.28 12.45 -18.71
CA GLY A 25 24.88 12.42 -17.36
C GLY A 25 24.05 13.02 -16.20
N GLY A 26 22.75 13.27 -16.37
CA GLY A 26 21.86 13.76 -15.31
C GLY A 26 20.86 12.73 -14.77
N TYR A 27 20.60 11.65 -15.53
CA TYR A 27 19.59 10.63 -15.19
C TYR A 27 20.12 9.54 -14.28
N CYS A 28 21.42 9.55 -13.98
CA CYS A 28 22.08 8.43 -13.30
C CYS A 28 21.60 8.25 -11.86
N LEU A 29 21.28 9.32 -11.11
CA LEU A 29 20.78 9.23 -9.73
C LEU A 29 19.32 8.73 -9.64
N PHE A 30 18.45 9.20 -10.53
CA PHE A 30 17.08 8.69 -10.64
C PHE A 30 17.05 7.25 -11.20
N ALA A 31 17.94 6.92 -12.12
CA ALA A 31 18.08 5.56 -12.65
C ALA A 31 18.77 4.60 -11.67
N TRP A 32 19.63 5.08 -10.76
CA TRP A 32 20.21 4.28 -9.68
C TRP A 32 19.19 3.93 -8.61
N LEU A 33 18.35 4.91 -8.20
CA LEU A 33 17.19 4.64 -7.34
C LEU A 33 16.19 3.69 -8.01
N GLY A 34 15.98 3.84 -9.33
CA GLY A 34 15.22 2.89 -10.14
C GLY A 34 15.82 1.47 -10.20
N ARG A 35 17.15 1.33 -10.16
CA ARG A 35 17.85 0.03 -10.08
C ARG A 35 17.80 -0.60 -8.68
N ILE A 36 17.73 0.18 -7.61
CA ILE A 36 17.46 -0.32 -6.25
C ILE A 36 15.99 -0.73 -6.08
N MET A 37 15.07 -0.12 -6.85
CA MET A 37 13.65 -0.49 -6.97
C MET A 37 13.38 -1.71 -7.87
N LEU A 38 14.39 -2.51 -8.23
CA LEU A 38 14.25 -3.76 -8.98
C LEU A 38 13.74 -4.92 -8.09
N ILE A 39 12.57 -4.75 -7.49
CA ILE A 39 11.87 -5.82 -6.79
C ILE A 39 11.16 -6.76 -7.79
N ASP A 40 10.87 -6.28 -9.00
CA ASP A 40 10.10 -7.00 -10.03
C ASP A 40 10.81 -8.26 -10.58
N GLY A 41 12.12 -8.41 -10.35
CA GLY A 41 12.88 -9.61 -10.72
C GLY A 41 13.00 -10.67 -9.61
N PHE A 42 12.69 -10.30 -8.36
CA PHE A 42 12.85 -11.18 -7.18
C PHE A 42 11.51 -11.68 -6.65
N LEU A 43 10.45 -10.88 -6.80
CA LEU A 43 9.14 -11.24 -6.30
C LEU A 43 8.44 -12.28 -7.20
N PRO A 44 7.77 -13.29 -6.60
CA PRO A 44 6.98 -14.23 -7.36
C PRO A 44 5.79 -13.52 -8.04
N MET A 45 5.23 -14.16 -9.06
CA MET A 45 4.01 -13.68 -9.72
C MET A 45 2.86 -13.66 -8.70
N GLY A 46 2.22 -12.50 -8.57
CA GLY A 46 1.10 -12.30 -7.64
C GLY A 46 -0.22 -12.88 -8.17
N ASP A 47 -1.29 -12.65 -7.42
CA ASP A 47 -2.63 -13.05 -7.83
C ASP A 47 -3.09 -12.20 -9.05
N PRO A 48 -3.43 -12.83 -10.20
CA PRO A 48 -3.81 -12.12 -11.41
C PRO A 48 -5.13 -11.33 -11.26
N ARG A 49 -5.91 -11.57 -10.21
CA ARG A 49 -7.18 -10.85 -9.96
C ARG A 49 -6.96 -9.41 -9.53
N VAL A 50 -5.83 -9.12 -8.88
CA VAL A 50 -5.54 -7.81 -8.29
C VAL A 50 -4.48 -7.02 -9.08
N GLU A 51 -3.93 -7.61 -10.16
CA GLU A 51 -2.80 -7.05 -10.91
C GLU A 51 -3.05 -5.64 -11.44
N ASN A 52 -4.26 -5.37 -11.94
CA ASN A 52 -4.63 -4.08 -12.52
C ASN A 52 -5.20 -3.09 -11.48
N TRP A 53 -5.17 -3.44 -10.18
CA TRP A 53 -5.69 -2.54 -9.15
C TRP A 53 -4.66 -1.48 -8.77
N PRO A 54 -5.09 -0.25 -8.42
CA PRO A 54 -4.18 0.81 -8.04
C PRO A 54 -3.26 0.37 -6.90
N LEU A 55 -1.96 0.68 -7.01
CA LEU A 55 -0.90 0.31 -6.07
C LEU A 55 -0.56 -1.18 -5.99
N MET A 56 -1.16 -2.07 -6.80
CA MET A 56 -0.87 -3.52 -6.78
C MET A 56 0.16 -3.97 -7.81
N GLU A 57 0.63 -3.09 -8.70
CA GLU A 57 1.66 -3.44 -9.70
C GLU A 57 3.00 -3.78 -9.05
N SER A 58 3.46 -2.93 -8.12
CA SER A 58 4.75 -3.04 -7.43
C SER A 58 4.60 -2.60 -5.96
N PRO A 59 5.39 -3.11 -5.00
CA PRO A 59 5.34 -2.64 -3.61
C PRO A 59 6.01 -1.28 -3.43
N VAL A 60 6.77 -0.85 -4.43
CA VAL A 60 7.58 0.37 -4.41
C VAL A 60 6.77 1.63 -4.06
N PRO A 61 5.59 1.90 -4.66
CA PRO A 61 4.76 3.03 -4.28
C PRO A 61 4.34 3.01 -2.81
N THR A 62 3.99 1.84 -2.26
CA THR A 62 3.63 1.68 -0.85
C THR A 62 4.80 2.01 0.06
N PHE A 63 6.01 1.52 -0.26
CA PHE A 63 7.21 1.85 0.49
C PHE A 63 7.53 3.35 0.43
N LEU A 64 7.36 3.98 -0.74
CA LEU A 64 7.54 5.42 -0.88
C LEU A 64 6.54 6.23 -0.05
N ILE A 65 5.27 5.80 0.00
CA ILE A 65 4.25 6.45 0.83
C ILE A 65 4.63 6.35 2.31
N VAL A 66 5.03 5.17 2.78
CA VAL A 66 5.42 4.97 4.19
C VAL A 66 6.71 5.73 4.52
N LEU A 67 7.70 5.74 3.63
CA LEU A 67 8.92 6.52 3.81
C LEU A 67 8.60 8.02 3.88
N THR A 68 7.74 8.52 2.99
CA THR A 68 7.27 9.91 3.00
C THR A 68 6.55 10.22 4.31
N TYR A 69 5.70 9.32 4.79
CA TYR A 69 5.05 9.45 6.10
C TYR A 69 6.07 9.59 7.25
N LEU A 70 7.08 8.73 7.32
CA LEU A 70 8.10 8.78 8.38
C LEU A 70 8.94 10.06 8.31
N VAL A 71 9.38 10.46 7.11
CA VAL A 71 10.26 11.61 6.94
C VAL A 71 9.50 12.93 7.05
N VAL A 72 8.39 13.06 6.32
CA VAL A 72 7.65 14.33 6.19
C VAL A 72 6.72 14.54 7.37
N ILE A 73 5.92 13.54 7.76
CA ILE A 73 4.89 13.72 8.80
C ILE A 73 5.49 13.56 10.20
N VAL A 74 6.19 12.45 10.43
CA VAL A 74 6.75 12.16 11.76
C VAL A 74 7.96 13.05 12.03
N TRP A 75 9.04 12.93 11.27
CA TRP A 75 10.28 13.65 11.58
C TRP A 75 10.19 15.16 11.33
N TRP A 76 9.90 15.57 10.09
CA TRP A 76 9.86 17.00 9.75
C TRP A 76 8.62 17.70 10.34
N GLY A 77 7.45 17.07 10.26
CA GLY A 77 6.19 17.64 10.74
C GLY A 77 6.19 17.92 12.24
N GLN A 78 6.74 17.03 13.07
CA GLN A 78 6.87 17.28 14.50
C GLN A 78 7.79 18.48 14.77
N LYS A 79 8.99 18.50 14.18
CA LYS A 79 9.96 19.60 14.33
C LYS A 79 9.40 20.94 13.87
N TYR A 80 8.69 20.97 12.74
CA TYR A 80 8.05 22.17 12.23
C TYR A 80 6.95 22.68 13.18
N MET A 81 6.12 21.77 13.71
CA MET A 81 5.04 22.13 14.63
C MET A 81 5.51 22.46 16.06
N GLU A 82 6.70 22.02 16.46
CA GLU A 82 7.37 22.46 17.69
C GLU A 82 7.79 23.92 17.62
N GLN A 83 8.36 24.34 16.50
CA GLN A 83 8.80 25.72 16.25
C GLN A 83 7.63 26.70 16.11
N ARG A 84 6.44 26.19 15.80
CA ARG A 84 5.24 27.00 15.61
C ARG A 84 4.55 27.32 16.93
N LYS A 85 4.17 28.59 17.13
CA LYS A 85 3.47 29.04 18.35
C LYS A 85 2.05 28.50 18.50
N LYS A 86 1.30 28.32 17.40
CA LYS A 86 -0.13 27.97 17.42
C LYS A 86 -0.41 26.61 16.74
N ALA A 87 -1.18 25.76 17.41
CA ALA A 87 -1.72 24.53 16.84
C ALA A 87 -2.88 24.83 15.88
N PHE A 88 -3.08 23.98 14.87
CA PHE A 88 -4.24 24.10 14.00
C PHE A 88 -5.47 23.44 14.65
N GLU A 89 -6.64 24.06 14.45
CA GLU A 89 -7.91 23.48 14.89
C GLU A 89 -8.51 22.61 13.78
N VAL A 90 -8.19 21.31 13.81
CA VAL A 90 -8.72 20.32 12.85
C VAL A 90 -9.77 19.39 13.47
N ARG A 91 -10.40 19.81 14.59
CA ARG A 91 -11.33 18.96 15.37
C ARG A 91 -12.53 18.48 14.54
N ARG A 92 -13.13 19.36 13.74
CA ARG A 92 -14.29 19.01 12.90
C ARG A 92 -13.91 18.01 11.80
N ILE A 93 -12.77 18.22 11.15
CA ILE A 93 -12.25 17.33 10.11
C ILE A 93 -12.01 15.93 10.70
N MET A 94 -11.35 15.87 11.85
CA MET A 94 -11.09 14.60 12.55
C MET A 94 -12.38 13.88 12.97
N LEU A 95 -13.40 14.61 13.42
CA LEU A 95 -14.69 14.00 13.78
C LEU A 95 -15.33 13.33 12.57
N VAL A 96 -15.40 14.04 11.43
CA VAL A 96 -15.96 13.50 10.18
C VAL A 96 -15.14 12.32 9.68
N TYR A 97 -13.82 12.45 9.69
CA TYR A 97 -12.89 11.39 9.31
C TYR A 97 -13.09 10.12 10.18
N ASN A 98 -13.12 10.26 11.51
CA ASN A 98 -13.28 9.13 12.42
C ASN A 98 -14.63 8.44 12.24
N ILE A 99 -15.71 9.22 12.07
CA ILE A 99 -17.05 8.65 11.78
C ILE A 99 -17.03 7.88 10.46
N GLY A 100 -16.42 8.45 9.41
CA GLY A 100 -16.25 7.77 8.13
C GLY A 100 -15.46 6.46 8.25
N MET A 101 -14.37 6.47 9.01
CA MET A 101 -13.56 5.29 9.27
C MET A 101 -14.31 4.21 10.06
N VAL A 102 -15.18 4.59 11.00
CA VAL A 102 -16.05 3.64 11.72
C VAL A 102 -17.01 2.96 10.75
N PHE A 103 -17.70 3.72 9.89
CA PHE A 103 -18.60 3.14 8.89
C PHE A 103 -17.86 2.24 7.90
N PHE A 104 -16.68 2.68 7.43
CA PHE A 104 -15.87 1.90 6.51
C PHE A 104 -15.38 0.59 7.13
N SER A 105 -14.90 0.64 8.37
CA SER A 105 -14.47 -0.55 9.11
C SER A 105 -15.62 -1.51 9.41
N GLY A 106 -16.80 -0.98 9.75
CA GLY A 106 -18.01 -1.77 9.92
C GLY A 106 -18.42 -2.48 8.63
N TRP A 107 -18.36 -1.77 7.49
CA TRP A 107 -18.65 -2.36 6.18
C TRP A 107 -17.63 -3.43 5.78
N LEU A 108 -16.33 -3.19 5.98
CA LEU A 108 -15.28 -4.20 5.74
C LEU A 108 -15.50 -5.45 6.59
N THR A 109 -15.82 -5.26 7.88
CA THR A 109 -16.12 -6.37 8.80
C THR A 109 -17.31 -7.18 8.29
N TYR A 110 -18.40 -6.50 7.89
CA TYR A 110 -19.55 -7.17 7.30
C TYR A 110 -19.18 -7.97 6.04
N GLU A 111 -18.44 -7.40 5.11
CA GLU A 111 -18.05 -8.11 3.88
C GLU A 111 -17.10 -9.28 4.15
N PHE A 112 -16.12 -9.16 5.06
CA PHE A 112 -15.27 -10.28 5.46
C PHE A 112 -16.09 -11.41 6.09
N CYS A 113 -17.00 -11.06 7.00
CA CYS A 113 -17.85 -12.03 7.66
C CYS A 113 -18.82 -12.70 6.67
N ALA A 114 -19.50 -11.95 5.81
CA ALA A 114 -20.49 -12.48 4.86
C ALA A 114 -19.87 -13.34 3.76
N ASN A 115 -18.70 -12.96 3.25
CA ASN A 115 -18.02 -13.70 2.18
C ASN A 115 -17.12 -14.83 2.71
N GLY A 116 -16.79 -14.84 4.01
CA GLY A 116 -16.02 -15.90 4.68
C GLY A 116 -16.89 -16.81 5.54
N TRP A 117 -17.15 -16.40 6.79
CA TRP A 117 -17.75 -17.24 7.83
C TRP A 117 -19.28 -17.38 7.72
N PHE A 118 -20.00 -16.28 7.55
CA PHE A 118 -21.46 -16.22 7.51
C PHE A 118 -21.96 -16.29 6.06
N GLY A 119 -21.93 -17.48 5.47
CA GLY A 119 -22.44 -17.75 4.12
C GLY A 119 -21.36 -17.97 3.06
N GLY A 120 -20.08 -17.85 3.42
CA GLY A 120 -18.92 -18.14 2.56
C GLY A 120 -18.35 -19.56 2.70
N GLY A 121 -18.77 -20.31 3.72
CA GLY A 121 -18.34 -21.70 3.95
C GLY A 121 -16.95 -21.83 4.61
N TYR A 122 -16.38 -20.73 5.14
CA TYR A 122 -15.15 -20.79 5.91
C TYR A 122 -15.40 -21.46 7.26
N THR A 123 -14.45 -22.28 7.69
CA THR A 123 -14.40 -22.76 9.08
C THR A 123 -13.53 -21.80 9.92
N LEU A 124 -13.52 -21.96 11.24
CA LEU A 124 -12.56 -21.26 12.11
C LEU A 124 -11.15 -21.88 12.07
N GLY A 125 -10.94 -22.92 11.25
CA GLY A 125 -9.67 -23.60 11.07
C GLY A 125 -8.87 -23.08 9.86
N CYS A 126 -7.99 -23.93 9.33
CA CYS A 126 -7.20 -23.61 8.15
C CYS A 126 -8.09 -23.51 6.91
N GLN A 127 -8.18 -22.31 6.33
CA GLN A 127 -8.89 -22.06 5.08
C GLN A 127 -7.90 -21.68 3.98
N PRO A 128 -7.86 -22.41 2.85
CA PRO A 128 -7.03 -22.02 1.71
C PRO A 128 -7.64 -20.82 0.98
N VAL A 129 -6.77 -19.97 0.43
CA VAL A 129 -7.19 -18.85 -0.43
C VAL A 129 -7.79 -19.39 -1.72
N ASP A 130 -9.05 -19.05 -1.98
CA ASP A 130 -9.70 -19.34 -3.27
C ASP A 130 -9.23 -18.33 -4.33
N ARG A 131 -8.39 -18.79 -5.27
CA ARG A 131 -7.86 -17.97 -6.39
C ARG A 131 -8.75 -17.95 -7.63
N THR A 132 -9.94 -18.55 -7.59
CA THR A 132 -10.86 -18.53 -8.72
C THR A 132 -11.47 -17.15 -8.96
N LYS A 133 -11.98 -16.92 -10.18
CA LYS A 133 -12.73 -15.69 -10.55
C LYS A 133 -14.22 -15.78 -10.18
N ARG A 134 -14.60 -16.65 -9.25
CA ARG A 134 -15.98 -16.74 -8.77
C ARG A 134 -16.37 -15.44 -8.04
N PRO A 135 -17.64 -15.01 -8.10
CA PRO A 135 -18.05 -13.73 -7.50
C PRO A 135 -17.66 -13.58 -6.03
N LYS A 136 -17.81 -14.63 -5.21
CA LYS A 136 -17.44 -14.61 -3.78
C LYS A 136 -15.93 -14.47 -3.57
N ALA A 137 -15.12 -15.26 -4.28
CA ALA A 137 -13.67 -15.22 -4.20
C ALA A 137 -13.11 -13.86 -4.66
N TYR A 138 -13.68 -13.30 -5.73
CA TYR A 138 -13.32 -11.97 -6.21
C TYR A 138 -13.72 -10.87 -5.21
N ARG A 139 -14.92 -10.95 -4.60
CA ARG A 139 -15.35 -10.02 -3.54
C ARG A 139 -14.43 -10.09 -2.32
N MET A 140 -14.05 -11.28 -1.86
CA MET A 140 -13.08 -11.43 -0.77
C MET A 140 -11.77 -10.74 -1.11
N ALA A 141 -11.23 -10.96 -2.32
CA ALA A 141 -10.02 -10.29 -2.75
C ALA A 141 -10.17 -8.76 -2.79
N SER A 142 -11.31 -8.24 -3.27
CA SER A 142 -11.58 -6.80 -3.27
C SER A 142 -11.65 -6.23 -1.86
N VAL A 143 -12.19 -6.96 -0.90
CA VAL A 143 -12.27 -6.54 0.50
C VAL A 143 -10.89 -6.56 1.16
N CYS A 144 -10.04 -7.56 0.88
CA CYS A 144 -8.63 -7.57 1.29
C CYS A 144 -7.87 -6.34 0.76
N TYR A 145 -8.11 -5.97 -0.50
CA TYR A 145 -7.51 -4.77 -1.08
C TYR A 145 -8.03 -3.49 -0.43
N LEU A 146 -9.35 -3.37 -0.22
CA LEU A 146 -9.94 -2.21 0.45
C LEU A 146 -9.48 -2.08 1.91
N PHE A 147 -9.20 -3.21 2.57
CA PHE A 147 -8.55 -3.23 3.87
C PHE A 147 -7.10 -2.74 3.79
N PHE A 148 -6.33 -3.12 2.78
CA PHE A 148 -5.02 -2.51 2.53
C PHE A 148 -5.12 -0.98 2.32
N VAL A 149 -6.09 -0.52 1.53
CA VAL A 149 -6.34 0.92 1.30
C VAL A 149 -6.71 1.63 2.61
N SER A 150 -7.49 0.98 3.50
CA SER A 150 -7.81 1.55 4.81
C SER A 150 -6.55 1.84 5.63
N LYS A 151 -5.52 0.97 5.55
CA LYS A 151 -4.24 1.18 6.24
C LYS A 151 -3.43 2.35 5.70
N LEU A 152 -3.58 2.68 4.43
CA LEU A 152 -3.01 3.90 3.86
C LEU A 152 -3.76 5.16 4.33
N ILE A 153 -5.08 5.09 4.43
CA ILE A 153 -5.92 6.21 4.91
C ILE A 153 -5.62 6.50 6.39
N GLU A 154 -5.44 5.45 7.21
CA GLU A 154 -5.08 5.55 8.62
C GLU A 154 -3.75 6.29 8.88
N LEU A 155 -2.86 6.44 7.89
CA LEU A 155 -1.66 7.27 8.02
C LEU A 155 -1.99 8.75 8.28
N PHE A 156 -3.18 9.20 7.88
CA PHE A 156 -3.65 10.56 8.10
C PHE A 156 -3.91 10.89 9.59
N ASP A 157 -4.13 9.87 10.44
CA ASP A 157 -4.31 10.07 11.88
C ASP A 157 -3.10 10.73 12.53
N THR A 158 -1.90 10.24 12.21
CA THR A 158 -0.65 10.83 12.72
C THR A 158 -0.48 12.25 12.21
N ALA A 159 -0.84 12.54 10.95
CA ALA A 159 -0.79 13.90 10.41
C ALA A 159 -1.68 14.84 11.22
N CYS A 160 -2.89 14.41 11.58
CA CYS A 160 -3.79 15.17 12.43
C CYS A 160 -3.23 15.36 13.86
N PHE A 161 -2.58 14.36 14.46
CA PHE A 161 -1.96 14.49 15.77
C PHE A 161 -0.81 15.50 15.77
N VAL A 162 0.06 15.44 14.76
CA VAL A 162 1.19 16.36 14.58
C VAL A 162 0.70 17.81 14.42
N VAL A 163 -0.27 18.03 13.52
CA VAL A 163 -0.87 19.35 13.23
C VAL A 163 -1.57 19.96 14.45
N ARG A 164 -2.10 19.12 15.36
CA ARG A 164 -2.69 19.53 16.64
C ARG A 164 -1.69 19.68 17.79
N ARG A 165 -0.41 19.38 17.56
CA ARG A 165 0.64 19.32 18.60
C ARG A 165 0.30 18.34 19.72
N LYS A 166 -0.34 17.21 19.39
CA LYS A 166 -0.63 16.11 20.32
C LYS A 166 0.44 15.02 20.22
N PHE A 167 1.69 15.41 20.48
CA PHE A 167 2.84 14.52 20.31
C PHE A 167 2.84 13.32 21.28
N GLU A 168 2.18 13.44 22.43
CA GLU A 168 1.94 12.33 23.36
C GLU A 168 1.20 11.14 22.71
N GLN A 169 0.41 11.39 21.67
CA GLN A 169 -0.30 10.34 20.92
C GLN A 169 0.59 9.69 19.85
N VAL A 170 1.65 10.38 19.41
CA VAL A 170 2.61 9.88 18.42
C VAL A 170 3.70 9.07 19.13
N SER A 171 3.29 7.96 19.73
CA SER A 171 4.20 7.02 20.41
C SER A 171 4.96 6.14 19.40
N PHE A 172 6.04 5.49 19.86
CA PHE A 172 6.75 4.49 19.07
C PHE A 172 5.80 3.40 18.55
N LEU A 173 4.93 2.88 19.41
CA LEU A 173 3.98 1.83 19.04
C LEU A 173 3.03 2.29 17.93
N HIS A 174 2.50 3.51 18.04
CA HIS A 174 1.63 4.09 17.02
C HIS A 174 2.35 4.20 15.67
N VAL A 175 3.53 4.80 15.65
CA VAL A 175 4.30 5.00 14.41
C VAL A 175 4.74 3.68 13.79
N PHE A 176 5.24 2.75 14.61
CA PHE A 176 5.65 1.41 14.16
C PHE A 176 4.47 0.65 13.56
N HIS A 177 3.34 0.59 14.26
CA HIS A 177 2.12 -0.05 13.78
C HIS A 177 1.65 0.55 12.44
N HIS A 178 1.49 1.88 12.37
CA HIS A 178 1.03 2.52 11.14
C HIS A 178 2.04 2.44 9.98
N ALA A 179 3.34 2.27 10.25
CA ALA A 179 4.34 2.06 9.20
C ALA A 179 4.33 0.63 8.66
N ILE A 180 4.27 -0.38 9.55
CA ILE A 180 4.39 -1.78 9.14
C ILE A 180 3.10 -2.34 8.53
N MET A 181 1.93 -1.91 9.00
CA MET A 181 0.63 -2.42 8.56
C MET A 181 0.39 -2.26 7.04
N PRO A 182 0.51 -1.07 6.42
CA PRO A 182 0.30 -0.94 4.97
C PRO A 182 1.30 -1.75 4.15
N VAL A 183 2.55 -1.89 4.62
CA VAL A 183 3.58 -2.71 3.95
C VAL A 183 3.20 -4.20 4.00
N SER A 184 2.86 -4.73 5.18
CA SER A 184 2.54 -6.14 5.34
C SER A 184 1.25 -6.51 4.59
N TRP A 185 0.24 -5.64 4.65
CA TRP A 185 -1.04 -5.85 3.96
C TRP A 185 -0.94 -5.72 2.45
N TRP A 186 0.05 -5.01 1.92
CA TRP A 186 0.34 -5.02 0.48
C TRP A 186 0.69 -6.44 0.00
N PHE A 187 1.57 -7.15 0.71
CA PHE A 187 1.91 -8.54 0.39
C PHE A 187 0.71 -9.46 0.56
N GLY A 188 -0.10 -9.25 1.61
CA GLY A 188 -1.35 -9.99 1.81
C GLY A 188 -2.30 -9.84 0.60
N ALA A 189 -2.61 -8.61 0.22
CA ALA A 189 -3.50 -8.31 -0.90
C ALA A 189 -2.95 -8.80 -2.25
N LYS A 190 -1.63 -8.75 -2.46
CA LYS A 190 -0.99 -9.17 -3.72
C LYS A 190 -0.91 -10.69 -3.89
N TYR A 191 -0.63 -11.45 -2.83
CA TYR A 191 -0.29 -12.88 -2.93
C TYR A 191 -1.34 -13.83 -2.39
N VAL A 192 -2.01 -13.41 -1.31
CA VAL A 192 -2.97 -14.22 -0.56
C VAL A 192 -4.24 -13.42 -0.23
N PRO A 193 -4.94 -12.86 -1.22
CA PRO A 193 -6.18 -12.13 -0.96
C PRO A 193 -7.33 -13.12 -0.71
N GLY A 194 -7.47 -13.57 0.55
CA GLY A 194 -8.50 -14.53 0.97
C GLY A 194 -8.42 -14.98 2.42
#